data_AF-A0A3M1BN38-F1
#
_entry.id   AF-A0A3M1BN38-F1
#
_cell.length_a   1.000
_cell.length_b   1.000
_cell.length_c   1.000
_cell.angle_alpha   90.00
_cell.angle_beta   90.00
_cell.angle_gamma   90.00
#
_symmetry.space_group_name_H-M   'P 1'
#
loop_
_entity.id
_entity.type
_entity.pdbx_description
1 polymer ?
#
loop_
_entity_poly.entity_id
_entity_poly.type
_entity_poly.pdbx_seq_one_letter_code
_entity_poly.pdbx_strand_id
1 'polypeptide(L)'
;MEATNPDGDLRIEMLDYYNLVVDHNIHSPTGASPRAVYIGVRFCNDGANPLEDVYAHIGDFTAGTPGIYPVETVSSGPYTGSFSFTHEGGTADATRYIGTLAPGECVVQYWLLSYPLLDANNNRVTGSKPDPSDDLRLRYDVWATAKDNGTPLAADDSKTLQLRAVIAANANKIWPNTTSKVPNEL
;
A
#
# COMPACT_ATOMS: atom_id res chain seq x y z
N MET A 1 -11.17 -0.86 -16.54
CA MET A 1 -11.73 0.47 -16.88
C MET A 1 -11.28 1.35 -15.74
N GLU A 2 -10.36 2.28 -15.96
CA GLU A 2 -9.92 3.20 -14.90
C GLU A 2 -11.08 4.15 -14.58
N ALA A 3 -11.40 4.27 -13.29
CA ALA A 3 -12.32 5.25 -12.75
C ALA A 3 -11.58 6.59 -12.55
N THR A 4 -12.33 7.69 -12.52
CA THR A 4 -11.70 9.02 -12.39
C THR A 4 -11.42 9.29 -10.90
N ASN A 5 -10.32 9.96 -10.57
CA ASN A 5 -10.09 10.44 -9.21
C ASN A 5 -9.75 11.94 -9.22
N PRO A 6 -10.58 12.81 -8.61
CA PRO A 6 -11.87 12.47 -7.97
C PRO A 6 -12.95 12.03 -8.98
N ASP A 7 -13.90 11.20 -8.54
CA ASP A 7 -15.15 10.94 -9.25
C ASP A 7 -16.30 11.66 -8.54
N GLY A 8 -16.81 12.71 -9.18
CA GLY A 8 -17.71 13.66 -8.52
C GLY A 8 -17.06 14.23 -7.26
N ASP A 9 -17.74 14.04 -6.13
CA ASP A 9 -17.32 14.54 -4.82
C ASP A 9 -16.44 13.54 -4.03
N LEU A 10 -16.25 12.31 -4.54
CA LEU A 10 -15.42 11.29 -3.90
C LEU A 10 -13.96 11.42 -4.38
N ARG A 11 -13.05 11.78 -3.45
CA ARG A 11 -11.61 11.84 -3.71
C ARG A 11 -10.83 10.82 -2.91
N ILE A 12 -9.89 10.16 -3.57
CA ILE A 12 -8.88 9.30 -2.96
C ILE A 12 -7.54 10.02 -2.96
N GLU A 13 -6.83 9.97 -1.84
CA GLU A 13 -5.49 10.49 -1.72
C GLU A 13 -4.56 9.47 -1.07
N MET A 14 -3.58 9.02 -1.83
CA MET A 14 -2.50 8.19 -1.33
C MET A 14 -1.60 9.00 -0.40
N LEU A 15 -1.47 8.59 0.87
CA LEU A 15 -0.47 9.21 1.75
C LEU A 15 0.92 8.81 1.23
N ASP A 16 1.85 9.75 1.11
CA ASP A 16 3.04 9.54 0.30
C ASP A 16 4.04 8.50 0.85
N TYR A 17 4.24 7.44 0.07
CA TYR A 17 5.31 6.46 0.20
C TYR A 17 5.98 6.33 -1.17
N TYR A 18 7.30 6.51 -1.26
CA TYR A 18 8.03 6.40 -2.53
C TYR A 18 8.95 5.16 -2.56
N ASN A 19 9.58 4.84 -1.42
CA ASN A 19 10.53 3.74 -1.32
C ASN A 19 10.20 2.85 -0.13
N LEU A 20 10.35 1.54 -0.33
CA LEU A 20 10.39 0.54 0.74
C LEU A 20 11.83 0.16 1.02
N VAL A 21 12.14 0.06 2.30
CA VAL A 21 13.52 -0.14 2.77
C VAL A 21 13.82 -1.63 2.89
N VAL A 22 14.87 -2.07 2.19
CA VAL A 22 15.46 -3.40 2.34
C VAL A 22 16.84 -3.24 2.99
N ASP A 23 17.16 -4.04 4.01
CA ASP A 23 18.49 -3.99 4.62
C ASP A 23 19.51 -4.62 3.67
N HIS A 24 20.60 -3.89 3.40
CA HIS A 24 21.69 -4.37 2.58
C HIS A 24 22.30 -5.68 3.10
N ASN A 25 22.36 -5.86 4.42
CA ASN A 25 22.98 -7.00 5.10
C ASN A 25 22.01 -8.17 5.31
N ILE A 26 20.93 -8.27 4.53
CA ILE A 26 19.93 -9.35 4.63
C ILE A 26 20.52 -10.77 4.62
N HIS A 27 21.70 -10.96 4.00
CA HIS A 27 22.41 -12.24 3.99
C HIS A 27 23.33 -12.47 5.19
N SER A 28 23.47 -11.48 6.08
CA SER A 28 24.25 -11.61 7.32
C SER A 28 23.40 -12.21 8.45
N PRO A 29 24.01 -12.94 9.41
CA PRO A 29 23.31 -13.49 10.57
C PRO A 29 22.58 -12.44 11.44
N THR A 30 22.92 -11.16 11.29
CA THR A 30 22.38 -10.03 12.06
C THR A 30 21.31 -9.21 11.32
N GLY A 31 21.03 -9.51 10.04
CA GLY A 31 20.33 -8.62 9.12
C GLY A 31 18.81 -8.79 9.03
N ALA A 32 18.05 -8.46 10.08
CA ALA A 32 16.60 -8.38 9.98
C ALA A 32 16.18 -7.18 9.11
N SER A 33 15.87 -7.43 7.84
CA SER A 33 15.23 -6.43 6.98
C SER A 33 13.76 -6.25 7.36
N PRO A 34 13.23 -5.01 7.38
CA PRO A 34 11.79 -4.81 7.38
C PRO A 34 11.13 -5.56 6.22
N ARG A 35 9.99 -6.19 6.47
CA ARG A 35 9.24 -6.98 5.48
C ARG A 35 7.80 -6.53 5.30
N ALA A 36 7.36 -5.59 6.12
CA ALA A 36 5.99 -5.13 6.14
C ALA A 36 5.91 -3.60 6.23
N VAL A 37 4.81 -3.05 5.73
CA VAL A 37 4.53 -1.61 5.69
C VAL A 37 3.03 -1.38 5.84
N TYR A 38 2.66 -0.32 6.56
CA TYR A 38 1.29 0.18 6.54
C TYR A 38 1.14 1.17 5.38
N ILE A 39 0.20 0.89 4.48
CA ILE A 39 -0.24 1.81 3.45
C ILE A 39 -1.43 2.60 4.01
N GLY A 40 -1.25 3.91 4.12
CA GLY A 40 -2.31 4.83 4.54
C GLY A 40 -2.91 5.53 3.33
N VAL A 41 -4.25 5.58 3.27
CA VAL A 41 -4.99 6.26 2.20
C VAL A 41 -6.11 7.09 2.81
N ARG A 42 -6.26 8.32 2.33
CA ARG A 42 -7.30 9.24 2.75
C ARG A 42 -8.43 9.27 1.73
N PHE A 43 -9.66 9.13 2.21
CA PHE A 43 -10.89 9.20 1.41
C PHE A 43 -11.65 10.44 1.86
N CYS A 44 -11.94 11.34 0.93
CA CYS A 44 -12.57 12.63 1.20
C CYS A 44 -13.88 12.77 0.46
N ASN A 45 -14.82 13.45 1.09
CA ASN A 45 -15.99 14.04 0.47
C ASN A 45 -15.73 15.52 0.24
N ASP A 46 -15.45 15.93 -1.00
CA ASP A 46 -15.25 17.34 -1.37
C ASP A 46 -16.56 18.08 -1.66
N GLY A 47 -17.68 17.37 -1.57
CA GLY A 47 -19.01 17.81 -1.93
C GLY A 47 -19.80 18.53 -0.86
N ALA A 48 -21.05 18.84 -1.21
CA ALA A 48 -22.03 19.47 -0.32
C ALA A 48 -23.04 18.49 0.31
N ASN A 49 -23.13 17.26 -0.22
CA ASN A 49 -24.01 16.21 0.29
C ASN A 49 -23.21 15.14 1.04
N PRO A 50 -23.80 14.42 2.01
CA PRO A 50 -23.17 13.24 2.56
C PRO A 50 -22.96 12.16 1.48
N LEU A 51 -21.77 11.57 1.44
CA LEU A 51 -21.51 10.37 0.67
C LEU A 51 -21.87 9.16 1.53
N GLU A 52 -22.84 8.37 1.09
CA GLU A 52 -23.34 7.19 1.79
C GLU A 52 -22.71 5.91 1.23
N ASP A 53 -22.81 4.82 1.99
CA ASP A 53 -22.33 3.49 1.59
C ASP A 53 -20.89 3.50 1.06
N VAL A 54 -20.00 4.20 1.76
CA VAL A 54 -18.61 4.33 1.35
C VAL A 54 -17.85 3.03 1.66
N TYR A 55 -17.34 2.39 0.63
CA TYR A 55 -16.43 1.24 0.72
C TYR A 55 -15.08 1.61 0.13
N ALA A 56 -14.01 1.16 0.78
CA ALA A 56 -12.64 1.27 0.29
C ALA A 56 -12.00 -0.10 0.13
N HIS A 57 -11.18 -0.24 -0.91
CA HIS A 57 -10.52 -1.47 -1.30
C HIS A 57 -9.08 -1.19 -1.71
N ILE A 58 -8.21 -2.19 -1.57
CA ILE A 58 -6.83 -2.15 -2.06
C ILE A 58 -6.49 -3.49 -2.72
N GLY A 59 -5.71 -3.48 -3.79
CA GLY A 59 -5.35 -4.70 -4.52
C GLY A 59 -5.04 -4.41 -5.99
N ASP A 60 -5.57 -5.25 -6.87
CA ASP A 60 -5.55 -5.10 -8.33
C ASP A 60 -6.94 -4.64 -8.79
N PHE A 61 -7.04 -3.36 -9.11
CA PHE A 61 -8.30 -2.76 -9.55
C PHE A 61 -8.69 -3.25 -10.95
N THR A 62 -7.69 -3.49 -11.81
CA THR A 62 -7.92 -3.96 -13.19
C THR A 62 -8.54 -5.36 -13.20
N ALA A 63 -8.08 -6.23 -12.30
CA ALA A 63 -8.63 -7.56 -12.09
C ALA A 63 -9.89 -7.57 -11.20
N GLY A 64 -10.18 -6.47 -10.50
CA GLY A 64 -11.29 -6.38 -9.55
C GLY A 64 -11.09 -7.30 -8.35
N THR A 65 -9.85 -7.46 -7.89
CA THR A 65 -9.49 -8.40 -6.82
C THR A 65 -8.95 -7.68 -5.58
N PRO A 66 -9.83 -7.22 -4.67
CA PRO A 66 -9.43 -6.73 -3.36
C PRO A 66 -8.53 -7.74 -2.62
N GLY A 67 -7.45 -7.26 -2.00
CA GLY A 67 -6.50 -8.07 -1.22
C GLY A 67 -5.49 -8.87 -2.05
N ILE A 68 -5.64 -8.91 -3.38
CA ILE A 68 -4.71 -9.53 -4.31
C ILE A 68 -4.09 -8.43 -5.17
N TYR A 69 -2.76 -8.39 -5.26
CA TYR A 69 -2.04 -7.27 -5.89
C TYR A 69 -1.51 -7.64 -7.28
N PRO A 70 -1.29 -6.64 -8.16
CA PRO A 70 -0.65 -6.86 -9.44
C PRO A 70 0.69 -7.58 -9.30
N VAL A 71 0.97 -8.50 -10.23
CA VAL A 71 2.20 -9.27 -10.28
C VAL A 71 3.19 -8.61 -11.22
N GLU A 72 4.35 -8.21 -10.70
CA GLU A 72 5.50 -7.80 -11.48
C GLU A 72 6.36 -9.01 -11.83
N THR A 73 6.65 -9.22 -13.11
CA THR A 73 7.47 -10.35 -13.57
C THR A 73 8.80 -9.86 -14.11
N VAL A 74 9.89 -10.26 -13.46
CA VAL A 74 11.26 -9.97 -13.88
C VAL A 74 11.86 -11.20 -14.53
N SER A 75 12.05 -11.14 -15.86
CA SER A 75 12.55 -12.26 -16.67
C SER A 75 14.07 -12.31 -16.80
N SER A 76 14.76 -11.20 -16.51
CA SER A 76 16.21 -11.08 -16.63
C SER A 76 16.72 -9.96 -15.73
N GLY A 77 17.91 -10.13 -15.16
CA GLY A 77 18.53 -9.12 -14.31
C GLY A 77 19.23 -9.76 -13.12
N PRO A 78 19.56 -8.97 -12.09
CA PRO A 78 20.23 -9.46 -10.88
C PRO A 78 19.36 -10.38 -10.00
N TYR A 79 18.06 -10.44 -10.27
CA TYR A 79 17.09 -11.36 -9.69
C TYR A 79 16.02 -11.68 -10.75
N THR A 80 15.31 -12.80 -10.59
CA THR A 80 14.24 -13.20 -11.50
C THR A 80 13.06 -13.81 -10.75
N GLY A 81 11.86 -13.68 -11.30
CA GLY A 81 10.65 -14.25 -10.73
C GLY A 81 9.42 -13.36 -10.88
N SER A 82 8.35 -13.79 -10.24
CA SER A 82 7.09 -13.07 -10.14
C SER A 82 6.91 -12.57 -8.71
N PHE A 83 6.65 -11.28 -8.57
CA PHE A 83 6.63 -10.59 -7.29
C PHE A 83 5.37 -9.75 -7.16
N SER A 84 4.80 -9.71 -5.96
CA SER A 84 3.67 -8.85 -5.63
C SER A 84 3.71 -8.52 -4.14
N PHE A 85 2.91 -7.53 -3.73
CA PHE A 85 2.60 -7.39 -2.30
C PHE A 85 1.79 -8.58 -1.81
N THR A 86 1.95 -8.91 -0.54
CA THR A 86 1.08 -9.85 0.17
C THR A 86 0.25 -9.09 1.18
N HIS A 87 -1.07 -9.30 1.18
CA HIS A 87 -1.93 -8.69 2.18
C HIS A 87 -1.69 -9.33 3.56
N GLU A 88 -1.58 -8.53 4.61
CA GLU A 88 -1.34 -9.01 5.97
C GLU A 88 -2.49 -8.62 6.91
N GLY A 89 -3.02 -9.62 7.62
CA GLY A 89 -4.09 -9.44 8.60
C GLY A 89 -5.41 -8.95 7.97
N GLY A 90 -6.33 -8.48 8.81
CA GLY A 90 -7.62 -7.95 8.35
C GLY A 90 -8.55 -8.99 7.71
N THR A 91 -9.48 -8.52 6.87
CA THR A 91 -10.30 -9.39 6.03
C THR A 91 -9.49 -9.81 4.81
N ALA A 92 -9.66 -11.05 4.35
CA ALA A 92 -8.86 -11.58 3.23
C ALA A 92 -9.06 -10.79 1.92
N ASP A 93 -10.23 -10.15 1.77
CA ASP A 93 -10.59 -9.28 0.65
C ASP A 93 -10.19 -7.81 0.88
N ALA A 94 -9.40 -7.49 1.91
CA ALA A 94 -8.91 -6.15 2.24
C ALA A 94 -9.98 -5.02 2.22
N THR A 95 -11.27 -5.35 2.29
CA THR A 95 -12.35 -4.39 2.10
C THR A 95 -12.67 -3.68 3.40
N ARG A 96 -12.92 -2.37 3.33
CA ARG A 96 -13.27 -1.53 4.47
C ARG A 96 -14.59 -0.81 4.22
N TYR A 97 -15.57 -1.09 5.06
CA TYR A 97 -16.77 -0.26 5.12
C TYR A 97 -16.47 0.98 5.98
N ILE A 98 -16.51 2.15 5.36
CA ILE A 98 -16.28 3.44 6.00
C ILE A 98 -17.60 4.02 6.54
N GLY A 99 -18.73 3.71 5.89
CA GLY A 99 -20.04 4.21 6.30
C GLY A 99 -20.42 5.45 5.51
N THR A 100 -20.70 6.55 6.20
CA THR A 100 -21.05 7.83 5.58
C THR A 100 -19.93 8.83 5.80
N LEU A 101 -19.57 9.59 4.77
CA LEU A 101 -18.69 10.75 4.88
C LEU A 101 -19.53 12.03 4.78
N ALA A 102 -19.55 12.84 5.82
CA ALA A 102 -20.19 14.14 5.79
C ALA A 102 -19.51 15.08 4.79
N PRO A 103 -20.20 16.15 4.33
CA PRO A 103 -19.59 17.18 3.48
C PRO A 103 -18.28 17.72 4.08
N GLY A 104 -17.19 17.68 3.31
CA GLY A 104 -15.85 18.10 3.74
C GLY A 104 -15.12 17.12 4.66
N GLU A 105 -15.71 15.96 4.99
CA GLU A 105 -15.08 14.95 5.84
C GLU A 105 -14.04 14.14 5.07
N CYS A 106 -12.92 13.84 5.74
CA CYS A 106 -11.93 12.90 5.25
C CYS A 106 -11.60 11.86 6.31
N VAL A 107 -11.57 10.58 5.93
CA VAL A 107 -11.18 9.48 6.79
C VAL A 107 -9.95 8.77 6.22
N VAL A 108 -9.01 8.40 7.09
CA VAL A 108 -7.82 7.63 6.71
C VAL A 108 -8.03 6.16 7.03
N GLN A 109 -7.76 5.29 6.07
CA GLN A 109 -7.70 3.84 6.24
C GLN A 109 -6.27 3.33 6.09
N TYR A 110 -5.98 2.22 6.78
CA TYR A 110 -4.66 1.60 6.79
C TYR A 110 -4.75 0.12 6.43
N TRP A 111 -3.83 -0.33 5.58
CA TRP A 111 -3.62 -1.74 5.25
C TRP A 111 -2.19 -2.14 5.53
N LEU A 112 -1.99 -3.29 6.17
CA LEU A 112 -0.66 -3.86 6.35
C LEU A 112 -0.35 -4.75 5.15
N LEU A 113 0.75 -4.48 4.47
CA LEU A 113 1.26 -5.28 3.36
C LEU A 113 2.64 -5.81 3.71
N SER A 114 2.97 -7.01 3.25
CA SER A 114 4.35 -7.50 3.21
C SER A 114 4.89 -7.55 1.78
N TYR A 115 6.21 -7.51 1.65
CA TYR A 115 6.91 -7.48 0.37
C TYR A 115 8.10 -8.46 0.34
N PRO A 116 8.43 -9.00 -0.85
CA PRO A 116 9.58 -9.89 -1.01
C PRO A 116 10.87 -9.12 -0.82
N LEU A 117 11.89 -9.80 -0.28
CA LEU A 117 13.24 -9.26 -0.13
C LEU A 117 14.26 -9.97 -1.02
N LEU A 118 13.94 -11.22 -1.37
CA LEU A 118 14.80 -12.15 -2.09
C LEU A 118 13.98 -12.84 -3.18
N ASP A 119 14.65 -13.24 -4.27
CA ASP A 119 14.10 -14.18 -5.23
C ASP A 119 14.27 -15.64 -4.78
N ALA A 120 13.78 -16.59 -5.59
CA ALA A 120 13.87 -18.01 -5.31
C ALA A 120 15.32 -18.55 -5.27
N ASN A 121 16.28 -17.83 -5.86
CA ASN A 121 17.70 -18.16 -5.87
C ASN A 121 18.49 -17.42 -4.79
N ASN A 122 17.79 -16.78 -3.83
CA ASN A 122 18.37 -16.03 -2.73
C ASN A 122 19.11 -14.74 -3.16
N ASN A 123 18.83 -14.20 -4.35
CA ASN A 123 19.32 -12.90 -4.79
C ASN A 123 18.43 -11.79 -4.24
N ARG A 124 19.00 -10.62 -3.94
CA ARG A 124 18.23 -9.45 -3.46
C ARG A 124 17.39 -8.86 -4.58
N VAL A 125 16.15 -8.52 -4.27
CA VAL A 125 15.23 -7.84 -5.21
C VAL A 125 15.57 -6.35 -5.44
N THR A 126 16.61 -5.85 -4.79
CA THR A 126 17.13 -4.48 -4.94
C THR A 126 18.33 -4.41 -5.89
N GLY A 127 18.53 -5.46 -6.67
CA GLY A 127 19.62 -5.57 -7.63
C GLY A 127 21.03 -5.26 -7.10
N SER A 128 21.81 -4.59 -7.95
CA SER A 128 23.22 -4.27 -7.76
C SER A 128 23.38 -2.84 -7.25
N LYS A 129 24.09 -2.67 -6.13
CA LYS A 129 24.36 -1.33 -5.59
C LYS A 129 25.37 -0.57 -6.47
N PRO A 130 25.21 0.75 -6.72
CA PRO A 130 24.15 1.66 -6.23
C PRO A 130 22.97 1.87 -7.19
N ASP A 131 22.84 1.07 -8.24
CA ASP A 131 21.91 1.33 -9.34
C ASP A 131 20.45 1.27 -8.88
N PRO A 132 19.66 2.36 -8.96
CA PRO A 132 18.21 2.31 -8.70
C PRO A 132 17.42 1.73 -9.87
N SER A 133 17.99 1.64 -11.07
CA SER A 133 17.24 1.19 -12.24
C SER A 133 16.83 -0.27 -12.13
N ASP A 134 17.60 -1.09 -11.42
CA ASP A 134 17.39 -2.52 -11.25
C ASP A 134 16.61 -2.93 -9.99
N ASP A 135 16.14 -1.97 -9.18
CA ASP A 135 15.26 -2.27 -8.05
C ASP A 135 13.90 -2.81 -8.48
N LEU A 136 13.37 -3.75 -7.69
CA LEU A 136 12.00 -4.21 -7.84
C LEU A 136 11.02 -3.08 -7.57
N ARG A 137 10.05 -2.94 -8.46
CA ARG A 137 8.95 -1.98 -8.36
C ARG A 137 7.66 -2.77 -8.25
N LEU A 138 6.90 -2.52 -7.20
CA LEU A 138 5.61 -3.17 -6.98
C LEU A 138 4.50 -2.13 -7.01
N ARG A 139 3.46 -2.42 -7.79
CA ARG A 139 2.25 -1.60 -7.90
C ARG A 139 1.17 -2.12 -6.94
N TYR A 140 0.36 -1.20 -6.44
CA TYR A 140 -0.94 -1.50 -5.87
C TYR A 140 -1.95 -0.43 -6.33
N ASP A 141 -3.21 -0.82 -6.37
CA ASP A 141 -4.32 0.07 -6.67
C ASP A 141 -5.20 0.21 -5.43
N VAL A 142 -5.83 1.37 -5.27
CA VAL A 142 -6.84 1.63 -4.24
C VAL A 142 -8.04 2.21 -4.95
N TRP A 143 -9.22 1.72 -4.60
CA TRP A 143 -10.45 2.26 -5.13
C TRP A 143 -11.51 2.34 -4.04
N ALA A 144 -12.45 3.25 -4.25
CA ALA A 144 -13.59 3.43 -3.37
C ALA A 144 -14.87 3.57 -4.17
N THR A 145 -15.95 3.12 -3.57
CA THR A 145 -17.30 3.33 -4.08
C THR A 145 -18.12 4.05 -3.03
N ALA A 146 -19.06 4.89 -3.47
CA ALA A 146 -19.97 5.64 -2.60
C ALA A 146 -21.28 5.93 -3.33
N LYS A 147 -22.24 6.50 -2.61
CA LYS A 147 -23.47 7.08 -3.18
C LYS A 147 -23.58 8.55 -2.78
N ASP A 148 -23.66 9.44 -3.77
CA ASP A 148 -24.06 10.82 -3.57
C ASP A 148 -25.55 10.95 -3.89
N ASN A 149 -26.38 11.12 -2.84
CA ASN A 149 -27.84 11.20 -2.95
C ASN A 149 -28.45 10.07 -3.83
N GLY A 150 -27.93 8.85 -3.66
CA GLY A 150 -28.33 7.66 -4.40
C GLY A 150 -27.64 7.45 -5.77
N THR A 151 -26.85 8.41 -6.25
CA THR A 151 -26.03 8.27 -7.47
C THR A 151 -24.72 7.56 -7.13
N PRO A 152 -24.39 6.42 -7.76
CA PRO A 152 -23.15 5.72 -7.48
C PRO A 152 -21.94 6.53 -7.99
N LEU A 153 -20.91 6.61 -7.15
CA LEU A 153 -19.59 7.13 -7.47
C LEU A 153 -18.56 6.02 -7.31
N ALA A 154 -17.53 6.05 -8.14
CA ALA A 154 -16.38 5.16 -8.05
C ALA A 154 -15.12 5.92 -8.43
N ALA A 155 -14.15 5.98 -7.52
CA ALA A 155 -12.84 6.56 -7.77
C ALA A 155 -11.76 5.51 -7.57
N ASP A 156 -10.65 5.60 -8.32
CA ASP A 156 -9.46 4.80 -8.09
C ASP A 156 -8.18 5.60 -8.26
N ASP A 157 -7.12 5.14 -7.60
CA ASP A 157 -5.79 5.67 -7.76
C ASP A 157 -4.77 4.53 -7.61
N SER A 158 -3.61 4.71 -8.23
CA SER A 158 -2.60 3.67 -8.36
C SER A 158 -1.24 4.19 -7.93
N LYS A 159 -0.47 3.37 -7.22
CA LYS A 159 0.87 3.74 -6.78
C LYS A 159 1.86 2.61 -6.96
N THR A 160 3.08 2.99 -7.31
CA THR A 160 4.22 2.09 -7.44
C THR A 160 5.26 2.43 -6.40
N LEU A 161 5.67 1.44 -5.61
CA LEU A 161 6.74 1.56 -4.62
C LEU A 161 7.99 0.85 -5.11
N GLN A 162 9.14 1.49 -4.91
CA GLN A 162 10.45 0.93 -5.25
C GLN A 162 11.09 0.31 -4.00
N LEU A 163 11.59 -0.93 -4.11
CA LEU A 163 12.32 -1.59 -3.03
C LEU A 163 13.80 -1.19 -3.13
N ARG A 164 14.30 -0.45 -2.14
CA ARG A 164 15.63 0.15 -2.14
C ARG A 164 16.49 -0.44 -1.03
N ALA A 165 17.70 -0.89 -1.38
CA ALA A 165 18.70 -1.27 -0.40
C ALA A 165 19.36 -0.04 0.24
N VAL A 166 19.33 0.04 1.58
CA VAL A 166 20.03 1.08 2.36
C VAL A 166 21.01 0.44 3.37
N ILE A 167 22.15 1.10 3.59
CA ILE A 167 23.11 0.71 4.63
C ILE A 167 22.53 1.21 5.95
N ALA A 168 22.10 0.29 6.82
CA ALA A 168 21.31 0.56 8.03
C ALA A 168 19.85 0.99 7.73
N ALA A 169 19.01 -0.01 7.46
CA ALA A 169 17.57 0.15 7.33
C ALA A 169 16.93 0.56 8.67
N ASN A 170 16.85 1.86 8.95
CA ASN A 170 16.02 2.34 10.05
C ASN A 170 14.55 2.20 9.63
N ALA A 171 13.82 1.34 10.34
CA ALA A 171 12.47 0.89 9.99
C ALA A 171 11.50 2.03 9.63
N ASN A 172 10.62 1.74 8.66
CA ASN A 172 9.51 2.59 8.22
C ASN A 172 8.79 3.22 9.43
N LYS A 173 8.62 4.54 9.40
CA LYS A 173 7.96 5.34 10.44
C LYS A 173 6.57 4.78 10.72
N ILE A 174 6.42 4.07 11.84
CA ILE A 174 5.12 3.59 12.30
C ILE A 174 4.37 4.79 12.88
N TRP A 175 3.23 5.13 12.31
CA TRP A 175 2.26 5.98 13.00
C TRP A 175 0.98 5.19 13.27
N PRO A 176 0.73 4.86 14.55
CA PRO A 176 -0.63 4.80 15.06
C PRO A 176 -0.77 5.63 16.36
N ASN A 177 -2.00 6.10 16.54
CA ASN A 177 -2.60 7.02 17.50
C ASN A 177 -2.16 7.02 18.99
N THR A 178 -2.65 8.04 19.72
CA THR A 178 -2.22 8.71 20.96
C THR A 178 -2.05 7.91 22.28
N THR A 179 -1.81 6.59 22.27
CA THR A 179 -1.64 5.83 23.53
C THR A 179 -0.27 5.16 23.66
N SER A 180 0.80 5.88 23.33
CA SER A 180 2.17 5.49 23.67
C SER A 180 2.38 5.54 25.19
N LYS A 181 2.09 4.44 25.89
CA LYS A 181 2.69 4.19 27.20
C LYS A 181 3.58 2.95 27.13
N VAL A 182 4.83 3.16 27.49
CA VAL A 182 5.76 2.08 27.84
C VAL A 182 5.21 1.40 29.10
N PRO A 183 5.16 0.05 29.20
CA PRO A 183 4.85 -0.62 30.46
C PRO A 183 5.84 -0.17 31.54
N ASN A 184 5.36 0.06 32.77
CA ASN A 184 6.27 0.29 33.89
C ASN A 184 7.12 -0.97 34.11
N GLU A 185 8.43 -0.78 34.09
CA GLU A 185 9.39 -1.79 34.50
C GLU A 185 9.16 -2.12 35.98
N LEU A 186 9.13 -3.43 36.30
CA LEU A 186 9.05 -3.96 37.66
C LEU A 186 10.40 -3.83 38.38
#